data_AF-A0A9W7L5Y6-F1
#
_entry.id   AF-A0A9W7L5Y6-F1
#
_cell.length_a   1.000
_cell.length_b   1.000
_cell.length_c   1.000
_cell.angle_alpha   90.00
_cell.angle_beta   90.00
_cell.angle_gamma   90.00
#
_symmetry.space_group_name_H-M   'P 1'
#
loop_
_entity.id
_entity.type
_entity.pdbx_description
1 polymer ?
#
loop_
_entity_poly.entity_id
_entity_poly.type
_entity_poly.pdbx_seq_one_letter_code
_entity_poly.pdbx_strand_id
1 'polypeptide(L)'
;MAITIPDGVTIIGECAFHGCSSLMAITIPDGLTKIGEHAFRECSSLTAITIPDSVTWIGNWAFRGCSSLTAITIPDGVTSIGMYAFMECSSLTAITIPDGLTTIGEEAFSGCSSLTAITIPDGVTTIGKSAFRGCSSLIAITIPDSVTTIGYYAFCGCSSLAAITIPDGVTMIDSYAFCGCSSLTAITIPDGVTTISRCAFYECSSLTAITIPDAVTTIGQGAFNRCSSLTAITIPDGVTTIGRQAFRECVALTKLILSPAVSTGEGCFMGCIALITAAADKNMPTVEDLLHYRWHRNVAVKERVNALLCLEGSWDHVENQPKRKKIEGVEAPLKATEAREKIPKVLWREILEYL
;
A
#
# COMPACT_ATOMS: atom_id res chain seq x y z
N MET A 1 11.96 -37.03 11.08
CA MET A 1 11.03 -38.12 11.45
C MET A 1 10.02 -38.30 10.34
N ALA A 2 9.66 -39.54 9.98
CA ALA A 2 8.59 -39.83 9.02
C ALA A 2 7.47 -40.63 9.73
N ILE A 3 6.21 -40.33 9.41
CA ILE A 3 5.03 -41.00 9.97
C ILE A 3 4.17 -41.56 8.84
N THR A 4 3.63 -42.76 9.01
CA THR A 4 2.58 -43.31 8.14
C THR A 4 1.31 -43.44 8.97
N ILE A 5 0.25 -42.75 8.56
CA ILE A 5 -1.08 -42.90 9.16
C ILE A 5 -1.70 -44.20 8.63
N PRO A 6 -2.21 -45.10 9.51
CA PRO A 6 -2.81 -46.36 9.08
C PRO A 6 -4.06 -46.18 8.20
N ASP A 7 -4.30 -47.17 7.33
CA ASP A 7 -5.55 -47.26 6.57
C ASP A 7 -6.78 -47.26 7.50
N GLY A 8 -7.87 -46.67 7.03
CA GLY A 8 -9.12 -46.54 7.78
C GLY A 8 -9.19 -45.30 8.67
N VAL A 9 -8.10 -44.55 8.85
CA VAL A 9 -8.15 -43.22 9.46
C VAL A 9 -8.79 -42.23 8.48
N THR A 10 -9.95 -41.69 8.85
CA THR A 10 -10.71 -40.75 8.01
C THR A 10 -10.56 -39.29 8.42
N ILE A 11 -9.98 -39.01 9.59
CA ILE A 11 -9.83 -37.65 10.14
C ILE A 11 -8.47 -37.51 10.84
N ILE A 12 -7.74 -36.45 10.52
CA ILE A 12 -6.64 -35.93 11.35
C ILE A 12 -7.26 -34.89 12.27
N GLY A 13 -7.28 -35.18 13.57
CA GLY A 13 -7.93 -34.33 14.57
C GLY A 13 -7.26 -32.97 14.76
N GLU A 14 -7.95 -32.11 15.51
CA GLU A 14 -7.40 -30.83 15.94
C GLU A 14 -6.07 -31.03 16.68
N CYS A 15 -5.08 -30.20 16.37
CA CYS A 15 -3.73 -30.23 16.97
C CYS A 15 -2.96 -31.57 16.88
N ALA A 16 -3.39 -32.55 16.06
CA ALA A 16 -2.84 -33.92 16.07
C ALA A 16 -1.31 -34.01 15.93
N PHE A 17 -0.70 -33.12 15.14
CA PHE A 17 0.74 -32.98 14.94
C PHE A 17 1.24 -31.58 15.31
N HIS A 18 0.48 -30.81 16.10
CA HIS A 18 0.88 -29.46 16.48
C HIS A 18 2.27 -29.45 17.15
N GLY A 19 3.16 -28.58 16.68
CA GLY A 19 4.51 -28.42 17.22
C GLY A 19 5.43 -29.60 16.97
N CYS A 20 5.06 -30.55 16.10
CA CYS A 20 5.92 -31.66 15.70
C CYS A 20 7.04 -31.16 14.77
N SER A 21 7.96 -30.36 15.31
CA SER A 21 9.02 -29.65 14.58
C SER A 21 10.04 -30.58 13.92
N SER A 22 10.10 -31.85 14.34
CA SER A 22 10.96 -32.88 13.73
C SER A 22 10.26 -33.74 12.67
N LEU A 23 8.96 -33.56 12.43
CA LEU A 23 8.22 -34.26 11.38
C LEU A 23 8.66 -33.73 10.02
N MET A 24 9.27 -34.59 9.21
CA MET A 24 9.82 -34.25 7.89
C MET A 24 8.92 -34.74 6.75
N ALA A 25 8.24 -35.86 6.96
CA ALA A 25 7.35 -36.47 5.98
C ALA A 25 6.19 -37.17 6.70
N ILE A 26 5.02 -37.15 6.06
CA ILE A 26 3.86 -37.90 6.52
C ILE A 26 3.15 -38.54 5.32
N THR A 27 2.80 -39.81 5.45
CA THR A 27 1.96 -40.53 4.50
C THR A 27 0.53 -40.56 5.05
N ILE A 28 -0.41 -40.00 4.29
CA ILE A 28 -1.84 -39.93 4.61
C ILE A 28 -2.58 -40.99 3.79
N PRO A 29 -3.51 -41.78 4.37
CA PRO A 29 -4.29 -42.76 3.64
C PRO A 29 -5.33 -42.11 2.71
N ASP A 30 -5.63 -42.76 1.58
CA ASP A 30 -6.56 -42.27 0.55
C ASP A 30 -8.00 -42.05 1.06
N GLY A 31 -8.36 -42.63 2.21
CA GLY A 31 -9.68 -42.46 2.85
C GLY A 31 -9.81 -41.24 3.76
N LEU A 32 -8.77 -40.39 3.87
CA LEU A 32 -8.81 -39.22 4.73
C LEU A 32 -9.77 -38.16 4.19
N THR A 33 -10.79 -37.79 4.97
CA THR A 33 -11.80 -36.80 4.58
C THR A 33 -11.58 -35.41 5.16
N LYS A 34 -10.80 -35.29 6.25
CA LYS A 34 -10.67 -34.05 7.01
C LYS A 34 -9.31 -33.87 7.66
N ILE A 35 -8.75 -32.67 7.52
CA ILE A 35 -7.62 -32.16 8.30
C ILE A 35 -8.15 -31.11 9.28
N GLY A 36 -8.01 -31.37 10.57
CA GLY A 36 -8.51 -30.53 11.65
C GLY A 36 -7.78 -29.19 11.82
N GLU A 37 -8.33 -28.33 12.66
CA GLU A 37 -7.70 -27.06 13.00
C GLU A 37 -6.35 -27.28 13.69
N HIS A 38 -5.37 -26.44 13.38
CA HIS A 38 -4.00 -26.55 13.92
C HIS A 38 -3.30 -27.91 13.69
N ALA A 39 -3.84 -28.81 12.84
CA ALA A 39 -3.41 -30.20 12.75
C ALA A 39 -1.90 -30.38 12.54
N PHE A 40 -1.27 -29.55 11.71
CA PHE A 40 0.16 -29.51 11.41
C PHE A 40 0.81 -28.17 11.79
N ARG A 41 0.16 -27.36 12.63
CA ARG A 41 0.69 -26.04 13.02
C ARG A 41 2.06 -26.19 13.66
N GLU A 42 3.04 -25.41 13.22
CA GLU A 42 4.45 -25.44 13.65
C GLU A 42 5.17 -26.78 13.36
N CYS A 43 4.73 -27.56 12.37
CA CYS A 43 5.53 -28.66 11.80
C CYS A 43 6.65 -28.08 10.91
N SER A 44 7.60 -27.38 11.53
CA SER A 44 8.59 -26.54 10.84
C SER A 44 9.54 -27.29 9.91
N SER A 45 9.74 -28.61 10.08
CA SER A 45 10.59 -29.43 9.21
C SER A 45 9.82 -30.20 8.13
N LEU A 46 8.50 -30.08 8.05
CA LEU A 46 7.70 -30.78 7.04
C LEU A 46 7.98 -30.16 5.68
N THR A 47 8.58 -30.92 4.76
CA THR A 47 9.01 -30.39 3.44
C THR A 47 7.98 -30.61 2.35
N ALA A 48 7.21 -31.70 2.44
CA ALA A 48 6.18 -32.06 1.49
C ALA A 48 5.07 -32.86 2.19
N ILE A 49 3.85 -32.69 1.69
CA ILE A 49 2.68 -33.47 2.10
C ILE A 49 1.76 -33.67 0.90
N THR A 50 1.33 -34.91 0.68
CA THR A 50 0.29 -35.23 -0.30
C THR A 50 -1.04 -35.30 0.43
N ILE A 51 -1.96 -34.39 0.10
CA ILE A 51 -3.33 -34.42 0.62
C ILE A 51 -4.17 -35.28 -0.35
N PRO A 52 -4.87 -36.34 0.11
CA PRO A 52 -5.70 -37.17 -0.76
C PRO A 52 -6.91 -36.43 -1.33
N ASP A 53 -7.38 -36.87 -2.51
CA ASP A 53 -8.55 -36.31 -3.21
C ASP A 53 -9.86 -36.38 -2.41
N SER A 54 -9.93 -37.30 -1.45
CA SER A 54 -11.09 -37.49 -0.56
C SER A 54 -11.20 -36.41 0.53
N VAL A 55 -10.18 -35.58 0.74
CA VAL A 55 -10.22 -34.50 1.72
C VAL A 55 -11.13 -33.38 1.21
N THR A 56 -12.14 -33.05 2.00
CA THR A 56 -13.08 -31.96 1.69
C THR A 56 -12.94 -30.76 2.64
N TRP A 57 -12.08 -30.86 3.66
CA TRP A 57 -11.94 -29.82 4.68
C TRP A 57 -10.50 -29.70 5.21
N ILE A 58 -9.97 -28.48 5.16
CA ILE A 58 -8.71 -28.07 5.79
C ILE A 58 -9.03 -26.99 6.82
N GLY A 59 -8.79 -27.30 8.10
CA GLY A 59 -9.11 -26.42 9.22
C GLY A 59 -8.29 -25.14 9.26
N ASN A 60 -8.76 -24.19 10.08
CA ASN A 60 -8.02 -22.98 10.36
C ASN A 60 -6.66 -23.30 10.98
N TRP A 61 -5.63 -22.50 10.65
CA TRP A 61 -4.24 -22.70 11.09
C TRP A 61 -3.64 -24.09 10.77
N ALA A 62 -4.25 -24.92 9.93
CA ALA A 62 -3.87 -26.32 9.76
C ALA A 62 -2.39 -26.53 9.46
N PHE A 63 -1.77 -25.67 8.65
CA PHE A 63 -0.36 -25.72 8.27
C PHE A 63 0.41 -24.45 8.69
N ARG A 64 -0.14 -23.63 9.60
CA ARG A 64 0.54 -22.39 10.01
C ARG A 64 1.94 -22.72 10.55
N GLY A 65 2.97 -22.05 10.05
CA GLY A 65 4.35 -22.23 10.51
C GLY A 65 5.02 -23.51 10.01
N CYS A 66 4.44 -24.20 9.01
CA CYS A 66 5.15 -25.23 8.23
C CYS A 66 6.20 -24.57 7.33
N SER A 67 7.22 -23.97 7.93
CA SER A 67 8.17 -23.07 7.28
C SER A 67 9.10 -23.74 6.27
N SER A 68 9.24 -25.08 6.30
CA SER A 68 10.00 -25.85 5.30
C SER A 68 9.14 -26.41 4.15
N LEU A 69 7.82 -26.25 4.19
CA LEU A 69 6.93 -26.79 3.17
C LEU A 69 7.13 -26.03 1.85
N THR A 70 7.50 -26.73 0.78
CA THR A 70 7.91 -26.08 -0.49
C THR A 70 6.81 -26.01 -1.54
N ALA A 71 5.90 -26.98 -1.52
CA ALA A 71 4.75 -27.05 -2.42
C ALA A 71 3.58 -27.76 -1.75
N ILE A 72 2.36 -27.40 -2.15
CA ILE A 72 1.15 -28.13 -1.76
C ILE A 72 0.10 -28.11 -2.87
N THR A 73 -0.60 -29.22 -3.04
CA THR A 73 -1.78 -29.31 -3.93
C THR A 73 -3.00 -29.42 -3.04
N ILE A 74 -3.95 -28.50 -3.20
CA ILE A 74 -5.23 -28.54 -2.50
C ILE A 74 -6.20 -29.41 -3.33
N PRO A 75 -6.82 -30.45 -2.74
CA PRO A 75 -7.72 -31.35 -3.45
C PRO A 75 -9.00 -30.68 -3.97
N ASP A 76 -9.55 -31.21 -5.07
CA ASP A 76 -10.77 -30.72 -5.72
C ASP A 76 -12.01 -30.70 -4.81
N GLY A 77 -12.06 -31.57 -3.79
CA GLY A 77 -13.14 -31.61 -2.81
C GLY A 77 -13.14 -30.44 -1.82
N VAL A 78 -12.06 -29.64 -1.74
CA VAL A 78 -11.93 -28.53 -0.79
C VAL A 78 -12.55 -27.26 -1.37
N THR A 79 -13.58 -26.75 -0.71
CA THR A 79 -14.32 -25.55 -1.15
C THR A 79 -13.87 -24.26 -0.46
N SER A 80 -13.10 -24.36 0.64
CA SER A 80 -12.61 -23.20 1.40
C SER A 80 -11.23 -23.46 1.98
N ILE A 81 -10.36 -22.46 1.92
CA ILE A 81 -9.10 -22.42 2.69
C ILE A 81 -9.36 -21.65 3.98
N GLY A 82 -9.15 -22.32 5.12
CA GLY A 82 -9.39 -21.75 6.44
C GLY A 82 -8.53 -20.53 6.76
N MET A 83 -8.94 -19.78 7.78
CA MET A 83 -8.18 -18.64 8.30
C MET A 83 -6.78 -19.11 8.73
N TYR A 84 -5.74 -18.36 8.36
CA TYR A 84 -4.35 -18.64 8.70
C TYR A 84 -3.83 -20.02 8.25
N ALA A 85 -4.51 -20.73 7.35
CA ALA A 85 -4.23 -22.14 7.06
C ALA A 85 -2.78 -22.40 6.65
N PHE A 86 -2.17 -21.53 5.86
CA PHE A 86 -0.77 -21.60 5.40
C PHE A 86 0.06 -20.39 5.84
N MET A 87 -0.39 -19.66 6.88
CA MET A 87 0.36 -18.52 7.41
C MET A 87 1.79 -18.95 7.79
N GLU A 88 2.80 -18.15 7.45
CA GLU A 88 4.22 -18.40 7.75
C GLU A 88 4.79 -19.72 7.15
N CYS A 89 4.16 -20.27 6.10
CA CYS A 89 4.79 -21.27 5.22
C CYS A 89 5.85 -20.59 4.33
N SER A 90 6.94 -20.11 4.94
CA SER A 90 7.89 -19.18 4.31
C SER A 90 8.68 -19.76 3.14
N SER A 91 8.85 -21.09 3.06
CA SER A 91 9.48 -21.78 1.93
C SER A 91 8.50 -22.20 0.82
N LEU A 92 7.20 -21.92 0.97
CA LEU A 92 6.19 -22.34 -0.01
C LEU A 92 6.40 -21.54 -1.30
N THR A 93 6.78 -22.23 -2.37
CA THR A 93 7.08 -21.63 -3.69
C THR A 93 5.93 -21.76 -4.67
N ALA A 94 5.12 -22.81 -4.52
CA ALA A 94 4.01 -23.14 -5.40
C ALA A 94 2.83 -23.71 -4.60
N ILE A 95 1.62 -23.31 -5.00
CA ILE A 95 0.37 -23.90 -4.52
C ILE A 95 -0.59 -24.07 -5.69
N THR A 96 -1.24 -25.23 -5.75
CA THR A 96 -2.34 -25.49 -6.66
C THR A 96 -3.65 -25.38 -5.89
N ILE A 97 -4.53 -24.47 -6.32
CA ILE A 97 -5.87 -24.27 -5.76
C ILE A 97 -6.89 -24.89 -6.73
N PRO A 98 -7.89 -25.65 -6.25
CA PRO A 98 -8.90 -26.27 -7.10
C PRO A 98 -9.95 -25.27 -7.60
N ASP A 99 -10.51 -25.51 -8.78
CA ASP A 99 -11.52 -24.65 -9.41
C ASP A 99 -12.80 -24.47 -8.56
N GLY A 100 -13.12 -25.46 -7.72
CA GLY A 100 -14.27 -25.43 -6.81
C GLY A 100 -14.10 -24.55 -5.57
N LEU A 101 -12.95 -23.89 -5.38
CA LEU A 101 -12.71 -23.03 -4.23
C LEU A 101 -13.53 -21.74 -4.33
N THR A 102 -14.30 -21.43 -3.27
CA THR A 102 -15.12 -20.20 -3.23
C THR A 102 -14.55 -19.11 -2.33
N THR A 103 -13.68 -19.48 -1.38
CA THR A 103 -13.23 -18.58 -0.30
C THR A 103 -11.76 -18.81 0.08
N ILE A 104 -11.01 -17.70 0.18
CA ILE A 104 -9.68 -17.66 0.79
C ILE A 104 -9.79 -16.89 2.12
N GLY A 105 -9.54 -17.57 3.23
CA GLY A 105 -9.67 -17.01 4.58
C GLY A 105 -8.70 -15.88 4.92
N GLU A 106 -8.98 -15.18 6.03
CA GLU A 106 -8.08 -14.16 6.60
C GLU A 106 -6.68 -14.75 6.83
N GLU A 107 -5.65 -14.02 6.38
CA GLU A 107 -4.24 -14.37 6.53
C GLU A 107 -3.85 -15.77 6.01
N ALA A 108 -4.65 -16.38 5.12
CA ALA A 108 -4.46 -17.75 4.66
C ALA A 108 -3.03 -18.02 4.14
N PHE A 109 -2.40 -17.08 3.44
CA PHE A 109 -1.03 -17.16 2.90
C PHE A 109 -0.12 -16.05 3.45
N SER A 110 -0.50 -15.41 4.55
CA SER A 110 0.28 -14.33 5.16
C SER A 110 1.68 -14.85 5.54
N GLY A 111 2.73 -14.21 5.05
CA GLY A 111 4.12 -14.59 5.30
C GLY A 111 4.64 -15.78 4.47
N CYS A 112 3.92 -16.23 3.44
CA CYS A 112 4.47 -17.13 2.42
C CYS A 112 5.48 -16.40 1.53
N SER A 113 6.62 -16.02 2.10
CA SER A 113 7.60 -15.10 1.52
C SER A 113 8.28 -15.62 0.25
N SER A 114 8.31 -16.93 0.02
CA SER A 114 8.87 -17.56 -1.19
C SER A 114 7.84 -17.83 -2.29
N LEU A 115 6.56 -17.53 -2.06
CA LEU A 115 5.51 -17.81 -3.04
C LEU A 115 5.68 -16.87 -4.23
N THR A 116 5.90 -17.44 -5.42
CA THR A 116 6.27 -16.65 -6.61
C THR A 116 5.09 -16.33 -7.51
N ALA A 117 4.12 -17.24 -7.58
CA ALA A 117 2.90 -17.11 -8.36
C ALA A 117 1.76 -17.86 -7.69
N ILE A 118 0.54 -17.36 -7.89
CA ILE A 118 -0.68 -18.04 -7.51
C ILE A 118 -1.80 -17.68 -8.49
N THR A 119 -2.58 -18.68 -8.87
CA THR A 119 -3.79 -18.49 -9.69
C THR A 119 -4.98 -18.66 -8.77
N ILE A 120 -5.81 -17.62 -8.67
CA ILE A 120 -7.05 -17.66 -7.89
C ILE A 120 -8.16 -18.10 -8.85
N PRO A 121 -8.89 -19.19 -8.55
CA PRO A 121 -9.88 -19.73 -9.48
C PRO A 121 -11.15 -18.87 -9.54
N ASP A 122 -11.84 -18.91 -10.68
CA ASP A 122 -13.00 -18.08 -11.00
C ASP A 122 -14.19 -18.21 -10.03
N GLY A 123 -14.24 -19.30 -9.23
CA GLY A 123 -15.24 -19.48 -8.18
C GLY A 123 -15.03 -18.61 -6.94
N VAL A 124 -13.84 -18.03 -6.75
CA VAL A 124 -13.51 -17.26 -5.54
C VAL A 124 -14.19 -15.91 -5.59
N THR A 125 -15.04 -15.64 -4.61
CA THR A 125 -15.74 -14.35 -4.49
C THR A 125 -15.12 -13.42 -3.45
N THR A 126 -14.33 -13.98 -2.53
CA THR A 126 -13.76 -13.26 -1.38
C THR A 126 -12.28 -13.60 -1.18
N ILE A 127 -11.44 -12.57 -1.17
CA ILE A 127 -10.06 -12.63 -0.67
C ILE A 127 -10.04 -12.02 0.72
N GLY A 128 -9.73 -12.84 1.73
CA GLY A 128 -9.72 -12.43 3.13
C GLY A 128 -8.72 -11.31 3.44
N LYS A 129 -8.96 -10.63 4.57
CA LYS A 129 -8.04 -9.65 5.15
C LYS A 129 -6.62 -10.23 5.24
N SER A 130 -5.63 -9.47 4.81
CA SER A 130 -4.21 -9.86 4.83
C SER A 130 -3.89 -11.20 4.15
N ALA A 131 -4.74 -11.74 3.26
CA ALA A 131 -4.60 -13.10 2.73
C ALA A 131 -3.22 -13.39 2.12
N PHE A 132 -2.60 -12.42 1.43
CA PHE A 132 -1.27 -12.52 0.81
C PHE A 132 -0.26 -11.54 1.42
N ARG A 133 -0.51 -11.06 2.64
CA ARG A 133 0.38 -10.10 3.30
C ARG A 133 1.78 -10.69 3.45
N GLY A 134 2.81 -9.99 2.99
CA GLY A 134 4.21 -10.40 3.12
C GLY A 134 4.61 -11.57 2.21
N CYS A 135 3.83 -11.89 1.17
CA CYS A 135 4.29 -12.73 0.06
C CYS A 135 5.31 -11.96 -0.78
N SER A 136 6.50 -11.72 -0.22
CA SER A 136 7.49 -10.77 -0.75
C SER A 136 8.05 -11.15 -2.11
N SER A 137 8.06 -12.45 -2.45
CA SER A 137 8.52 -12.96 -3.76
C SER A 137 7.39 -13.10 -4.79
N LEU A 138 6.15 -12.74 -4.47
CA LEU A 138 5.02 -12.87 -5.38
C LEU A 138 5.19 -11.89 -6.54
N ILE A 139 5.40 -12.39 -7.75
CA ILE A 139 5.68 -11.56 -8.94
C ILE A 139 4.40 -11.17 -9.65
N ALA A 140 3.45 -12.11 -9.71
CA ALA A 140 2.18 -11.95 -10.39
C ALA A 140 1.08 -12.73 -9.65
N ILE A 141 -0.12 -12.17 -9.69
CA ILE A 141 -1.35 -12.84 -9.25
C ILE A 141 -2.47 -12.44 -10.20
N THR A 142 -3.31 -13.42 -10.54
CA THR A 142 -4.54 -13.19 -11.28
C THR A 142 -5.70 -13.22 -10.28
N ILE A 143 -6.42 -12.10 -10.15
CA ILE A 143 -7.66 -12.02 -9.36
C ILE A 143 -8.84 -12.19 -10.34
N PRO A 144 -9.78 -13.11 -10.09
CA PRO A 144 -10.90 -13.36 -10.99
C PRO A 144 -11.99 -12.29 -10.87
N ASP A 145 -12.79 -12.15 -11.93
CA ASP A 145 -13.87 -11.14 -12.06
C ASP A 145 -14.97 -11.28 -11.00
N SER A 146 -15.09 -12.46 -10.40
CA SER A 146 -16.00 -12.78 -9.30
C SER A 146 -15.66 -12.08 -7.98
N VAL A 147 -14.43 -11.58 -7.81
CA VAL A 147 -14.00 -10.92 -6.57
C VAL A 147 -14.55 -9.50 -6.53
N THR A 148 -15.38 -9.22 -5.53
CA THR A 148 -16.01 -7.90 -5.35
C THR A 148 -15.27 -7.01 -4.36
N THR A 149 -14.24 -7.52 -3.66
CA THR A 149 -13.55 -6.79 -2.61
C THR A 149 -12.09 -7.22 -2.48
N ILE A 150 -11.18 -6.24 -2.41
CA ILE A 150 -9.79 -6.44 -2.00
C ILE A 150 -9.65 -5.95 -0.55
N GLY A 151 -9.48 -6.89 0.38
CA GLY A 151 -9.53 -6.60 1.81
C GLY A 151 -8.32 -5.83 2.35
N TYR A 152 -8.50 -5.28 3.56
CA TYR A 152 -7.45 -4.69 4.38
C TYR A 152 -6.15 -5.50 4.35
N TYR A 153 -5.02 -4.86 4.04
CA TYR A 153 -3.68 -5.49 3.92
C TYR A 153 -3.55 -6.66 2.92
N ALA A 154 -4.51 -6.93 2.04
CA ALA A 154 -4.55 -8.16 1.22
C ALA A 154 -3.21 -8.51 0.54
N PHE A 155 -2.53 -7.54 -0.06
CA PHE A 155 -1.25 -7.67 -0.77
C PHE A 155 -0.14 -6.82 -0.13
N CYS A 156 -0.29 -6.43 1.13
CA CYS A 156 0.69 -5.58 1.79
C CYS A 156 2.04 -6.30 1.92
N GLY A 157 3.12 -5.68 1.48
CA GLY A 157 4.47 -6.24 1.52
C GLY A 157 4.75 -7.27 0.43
N CYS A 158 3.91 -7.38 -0.60
CA CYS A 158 4.23 -8.10 -1.84
C CYS A 158 5.26 -7.32 -2.66
N SER A 159 6.48 -7.20 -2.14
CA SER A 159 7.50 -6.28 -2.65
C SER A 159 7.93 -6.54 -4.09
N SER A 160 7.86 -7.80 -4.56
CA SER A 160 8.18 -8.20 -5.94
C SER A 160 7.00 -8.15 -6.91
N LEU A 161 5.79 -7.81 -6.44
CA LEU A 161 4.60 -7.78 -7.29
C LEU A 161 4.73 -6.67 -8.32
N ALA A 162 4.93 -7.05 -9.58
CA ALA A 162 5.25 -6.11 -10.65
C ALA A 162 4.00 -5.63 -11.40
N ALA A 163 2.97 -6.47 -11.46
CA ALA A 163 1.70 -6.19 -12.10
C ALA A 163 0.56 -6.94 -11.38
N ILE A 164 -0.60 -6.30 -11.32
CA ILE A 164 -1.85 -6.90 -10.86
C ILE A 164 -3.01 -6.24 -11.58
N THR A 165 -4.01 -7.04 -11.97
CA THR A 165 -5.29 -6.55 -12.48
C THR A 165 -6.30 -6.59 -11.35
N ILE A 166 -6.93 -5.45 -11.06
CA ILE A 166 -8.07 -5.39 -10.14
C ILE A 166 -9.34 -5.71 -10.96
N PRO A 167 -10.22 -6.61 -10.49
CA PRO A 167 -11.48 -6.93 -11.16
C PRO A 167 -12.45 -5.76 -11.26
N ASP A 168 -13.23 -5.71 -12.34
CA ASP A 168 -14.23 -4.66 -12.59
C ASP A 168 -15.33 -4.58 -11.52
N GLY A 169 -15.61 -5.70 -10.84
CA GLY A 169 -16.58 -5.78 -9.74
C GLY A 169 -16.13 -5.12 -8.43
N VAL A 170 -14.87 -4.70 -8.32
CA VAL A 170 -14.33 -4.08 -7.10
C VAL A 170 -14.81 -2.64 -6.98
N THR A 171 -15.47 -2.33 -5.86
CA THR A 171 -15.97 -0.96 -5.56
C THR A 171 -15.08 -0.19 -4.59
N MET A 172 -14.19 -0.87 -3.87
CA MET A 172 -13.30 -0.28 -2.87
C MET A 172 -11.94 -0.97 -2.85
N ILE A 173 -10.88 -0.16 -2.84
CA ILE A 173 -9.52 -0.60 -2.51
C ILE A 173 -9.28 -0.27 -1.05
N ASP A 174 -9.30 -1.28 -0.18
CA ASP A 174 -9.27 -1.10 1.27
C ASP A 174 -7.89 -0.64 1.79
N SER A 175 -7.84 -0.26 3.07
CA SER A 175 -6.67 0.34 3.68
C SER A 175 -5.49 -0.62 3.61
N TYR A 176 -4.35 -0.09 3.18
CA TYR A 176 -3.09 -0.82 3.00
C TYR A 176 -3.15 -2.01 2.02
N ALA A 177 -4.17 -2.14 1.17
CA ALA A 177 -4.33 -3.27 0.26
C ALA A 177 -3.05 -3.61 -0.52
N PHE A 178 -2.34 -2.61 -1.03
CA PHE A 178 -1.10 -2.73 -1.82
C PHE A 178 0.11 -2.07 -1.15
N CYS A 179 0.03 -1.77 0.16
CA CYS A 179 1.11 -1.09 0.89
C CYS A 179 2.43 -1.86 0.76
N GLY A 180 3.51 -1.21 0.31
CA GLY A 180 4.83 -1.82 0.17
C GLY A 180 4.98 -2.73 -1.05
N CYS A 181 4.08 -2.67 -2.04
CA CYS A 181 4.29 -3.29 -3.35
C CYS A 181 5.32 -2.47 -4.15
N SER A 182 6.59 -2.51 -3.72
CA SER A 182 7.66 -1.63 -4.19
C SER A 182 8.04 -1.84 -5.65
N SER A 183 7.80 -3.02 -6.23
CA SER A 183 8.04 -3.32 -7.66
C SER A 183 6.85 -3.03 -8.56
N LEU A 184 5.70 -2.63 -8.03
CA LEU A 184 4.50 -2.36 -8.82
C LEU A 184 4.71 -1.11 -9.67
N THR A 185 4.77 -1.28 -11.00
CA THR A 185 5.12 -0.18 -11.93
C THR A 185 3.90 0.55 -12.49
N ALA A 186 2.80 -0.18 -12.64
CA ALA A 186 1.51 0.30 -13.12
C ALA A 186 0.39 -0.53 -12.46
N ILE A 187 -0.76 0.10 -12.26
CA ILE A 187 -1.99 -0.55 -11.84
C ILE A 187 -3.17 0.18 -12.45
N THR A 188 -4.14 -0.57 -12.97
CA THR A 188 -5.42 -0.03 -13.43
C THR A 188 -6.41 -0.12 -12.28
N ILE A 189 -6.96 1.02 -11.88
CA ILE A 189 -8.09 1.07 -10.96
C ILE A 189 -9.37 0.96 -11.81
N PRO A 190 -10.29 0.03 -11.52
CA PRO A 190 -11.53 -0.12 -12.29
C PRO A 190 -12.50 1.04 -12.11
N ASP A 191 -13.32 1.27 -13.13
CA ASP A 191 -14.28 2.39 -13.18
C ASP A 191 -15.34 2.34 -12.07
N GLY A 192 -15.60 1.16 -11.49
CA GLY A 192 -16.53 0.98 -10.37
C GLY A 192 -15.98 1.41 -9.00
N VAL A 193 -14.68 1.68 -8.88
CA VAL A 193 -14.07 2.04 -7.59
C VAL A 193 -14.50 3.44 -7.16
N THR A 194 -15.14 3.54 -6.00
CA THR A 194 -15.57 4.83 -5.43
C THR A 194 -14.62 5.35 -4.35
N THR A 195 -13.76 4.48 -3.80
CA THR A 195 -12.89 4.83 -2.67
C THR A 195 -11.55 4.12 -2.74
N ILE A 196 -10.48 4.92 -2.62
CA ILE A 196 -9.11 4.47 -2.42
C ILE A 196 -8.76 4.76 -0.96
N SER A 197 -8.69 3.74 -0.11
CA SER A 197 -8.62 3.91 1.34
C SER A 197 -7.23 4.28 1.87
N ARG A 198 -7.13 4.43 3.20
CA ARG A 198 -5.92 4.86 3.91
C ARG A 198 -4.71 3.97 3.54
N CYS A 199 -3.63 4.60 3.09
CA CYS A 199 -2.37 3.94 2.74
C CYS A 199 -2.50 2.81 1.70
N ALA A 200 -3.54 2.80 0.86
CA ALA A 200 -3.80 1.73 -0.11
C ALA A 200 -2.57 1.36 -0.97
N PHE A 201 -1.82 2.36 -1.43
CA PHE A 201 -0.61 2.25 -2.25
C PHE A 201 0.63 2.87 -1.57
N TYR A 202 0.63 2.93 -0.23
CA TYR A 202 1.77 3.46 0.53
C TYR A 202 3.06 2.70 0.15
N GLU A 203 4.15 3.41 -0.14
CA GLU A 203 5.44 2.82 -0.55
C GLU A 203 5.40 1.92 -1.80
N CYS A 204 4.44 2.15 -2.71
CA CYS A 204 4.54 1.67 -4.10
C CYS A 204 5.56 2.51 -4.88
N SER A 205 6.84 2.39 -4.52
CA SER A 205 7.93 3.30 -4.91
C SER A 205 8.28 3.25 -6.41
N SER A 206 7.98 2.15 -7.11
CA SER A 206 8.16 2.03 -8.57
C SER A 206 6.95 2.44 -9.39
N LEU A 207 5.83 2.82 -8.76
CA LEU A 207 4.61 3.19 -9.48
C LEU A 207 4.84 4.48 -10.25
N THR A 208 4.84 4.40 -11.59
CA THR A 208 5.21 5.54 -12.47
C THR A 208 4.02 6.37 -12.92
N ALA A 209 2.87 5.72 -13.06
CA ALA A 209 1.61 6.30 -13.50
C ALA A 209 0.44 5.58 -12.82
N ILE A 210 -0.61 6.34 -12.55
CA ILE A 210 -1.89 5.80 -12.13
C ILE A 210 -3.02 6.68 -12.66
N THR A 211 -4.07 6.05 -13.17
CA THR A 211 -5.31 6.72 -13.55
C THR A 211 -6.30 6.58 -12.40
N ILE A 212 -6.84 7.70 -11.95
CA ILE A 212 -7.92 7.72 -10.96
C ILE A 212 -9.24 7.77 -11.74
N PRO A 213 -10.15 6.80 -11.60
CA PRO A 213 -11.43 6.80 -12.30
C PRO A 213 -12.37 7.89 -11.83
N ASP A 214 -13.29 8.31 -12.69
CA ASP A 214 -14.25 9.40 -12.43
C ASP A 214 -15.22 9.09 -11.28
N ALA A 215 -15.47 7.81 -10.99
CA ALA A 215 -16.33 7.38 -9.89
C ALA A 215 -15.68 7.54 -8.51
N VAL A 216 -14.36 7.74 -8.43
CA VAL A 216 -13.65 7.90 -7.16
C VAL A 216 -14.08 9.22 -6.51
N THR A 217 -14.63 9.15 -5.31
CA THR A 217 -15.02 10.33 -4.52
C THR A 217 -14.00 10.65 -3.43
N THR A 218 -13.29 9.63 -2.94
CA THR A 218 -12.37 9.74 -1.79
C THR A 218 -11.03 9.08 -2.07
N ILE A 219 -9.96 9.85 -1.87
CA ILE A 219 -8.57 9.36 -1.75
C ILE A 219 -8.15 9.49 -0.29
N GLY A 220 -7.83 8.37 0.36
CA GLY A 220 -7.58 8.27 1.79
C GLY A 220 -6.25 8.88 2.25
N GLN A 221 -6.10 8.99 3.57
CA GLN A 221 -4.84 9.41 4.19
C GLN A 221 -3.67 8.55 3.70
N GLY A 222 -2.61 9.18 3.22
CA GLY A 222 -1.38 8.48 2.81
C GLY A 222 -1.54 7.50 1.65
N ALA A 223 -2.66 7.55 0.90
CA ALA A 223 -3.00 6.55 -0.12
C ALA A 223 -1.86 6.26 -1.11
N PHE A 224 -1.13 7.28 -1.55
CA PHE A 224 0.01 7.23 -2.47
C PHE A 224 1.30 7.81 -1.84
N ASN A 225 1.39 7.81 -0.52
CA ASN A 225 2.58 8.33 0.17
C ASN A 225 3.79 7.46 -0.18
N ARG A 226 4.92 8.09 -0.52
CA ARG A 226 6.15 7.46 -1.02
C ARG A 226 5.98 6.67 -2.33
N CYS A 227 5.01 7.03 -3.17
CA CYS A 227 5.03 6.67 -4.60
C CYS A 227 6.09 7.50 -5.33
N SER A 228 7.37 7.26 -5.00
CA SER A 228 8.50 8.13 -5.36
C SER A 228 8.76 8.25 -6.86
N SER A 229 8.30 7.28 -7.66
CA SER A 229 8.44 7.29 -9.13
C SER A 229 7.23 7.89 -9.86
N LEU A 230 6.16 8.27 -9.15
CA LEU A 230 4.95 8.79 -9.77
C LEU A 230 5.25 10.18 -10.36
N THR A 231 5.14 10.32 -11.68
CA THR A 231 5.57 11.54 -12.40
C THR A 231 4.44 12.53 -12.67
N ALA A 232 3.22 12.04 -12.81
CA ALA A 232 2.04 12.84 -13.10
C ALA A 232 0.81 12.24 -12.42
N ILE A 233 -0.10 13.11 -12.00
CA ILE A 233 -1.42 12.69 -11.50
C ILE A 233 -2.49 13.68 -11.96
N THR A 234 -3.63 13.13 -12.39
CA THR A 234 -4.85 13.89 -12.68
C THR A 234 -5.92 13.43 -11.69
N ILE A 235 -6.46 14.37 -10.93
CA ILE A 235 -7.56 14.14 -10.01
C ILE A 235 -8.86 14.50 -10.75
N PRO A 236 -9.77 13.53 -10.99
CA PRO A 236 -11.01 13.80 -11.72
C PRO A 236 -11.99 14.62 -10.86
N ASP A 237 -12.98 15.22 -11.52
CA ASP A 237 -13.96 16.10 -10.88
C ASP A 237 -14.83 15.39 -9.83
N GLY A 238 -14.97 14.06 -9.92
CA GLY A 238 -15.67 13.24 -8.93
C GLY A 238 -15.00 13.20 -7.56
N VAL A 239 -13.69 13.46 -7.46
CA VAL A 239 -12.96 13.40 -6.19
C VAL A 239 -13.27 14.63 -5.36
N THR A 240 -14.01 14.45 -4.27
CA THR A 240 -14.38 15.52 -3.34
C THR A 240 -13.38 15.67 -2.19
N THR A 241 -12.64 14.59 -1.86
CA THR A 241 -11.74 14.60 -0.71
C THR A 241 -10.46 13.83 -0.97
N ILE A 242 -9.33 14.48 -0.66
CA ILE A 242 -8.00 13.87 -0.61
C ILE A 242 -7.48 13.96 0.82
N GLY A 243 -7.09 12.84 1.41
CA GLY A 243 -6.68 12.75 2.81
C GLY A 243 -5.32 13.37 3.12
N ARG A 244 -5.03 13.49 4.42
CA ARG A 244 -3.72 13.90 4.96
C ARG A 244 -2.61 13.09 4.30
N GLN A 245 -1.56 13.76 3.83
CA GLN A 245 -0.35 13.12 3.28
C GLN A 245 -0.60 12.16 2.11
N ALA A 246 -1.73 12.25 1.40
CA ALA A 246 -2.10 11.27 0.37
C ALA A 246 -1.02 11.07 -0.70
N PHE A 247 -0.31 12.12 -1.12
CA PHE A 247 0.79 12.08 -2.09
C PHE A 247 2.12 12.56 -1.47
N ARG A 248 2.29 12.41 -0.15
CA ARG A 248 3.52 12.81 0.55
C ARG A 248 4.73 12.06 -0.05
N GLU A 249 5.86 12.75 -0.21
CA GLU A 249 7.11 12.18 -0.74
C GLU A 249 6.96 11.52 -2.13
N CYS A 250 6.01 11.96 -2.96
CA CYS A 250 6.01 11.68 -4.40
C CYS A 250 7.06 12.56 -5.10
N VAL A 251 8.34 12.26 -4.86
CA VAL A 251 9.46 13.15 -5.21
C VAL A 251 9.63 13.39 -6.71
N ALA A 252 9.21 12.45 -7.56
CA ALA A 252 9.26 12.58 -9.03
C ALA A 252 8.03 13.27 -9.64
N LEU A 253 7.02 13.64 -8.84
CA LEU A 253 5.78 14.22 -9.34
C LEU A 253 6.07 15.60 -9.92
N THR A 254 5.88 15.81 -11.22
CA THR A 254 6.12 17.09 -11.92
C THR A 254 4.84 17.72 -12.44
N LYS A 255 3.77 16.92 -12.62
CA LYS A 255 2.49 17.36 -13.15
C LYS A 255 1.35 16.97 -12.22
N LEU A 256 0.56 17.95 -11.81
CA LEU A 256 -0.62 17.78 -10.99
C LEU A 256 -1.78 18.54 -11.64
N ILE A 257 -2.89 17.86 -11.87
CA ILE A 257 -4.17 18.48 -12.24
C ILE A 257 -5.16 18.18 -11.11
N LEU A 258 -5.71 19.24 -10.52
CA LEU A 258 -6.73 19.17 -9.48
C LEU A 258 -8.06 19.66 -10.04
N SER A 259 -9.15 19.00 -9.65
CA SER A 259 -10.48 19.57 -9.81
C SER A 259 -10.65 20.77 -8.85
N PRO A 260 -11.38 21.82 -9.24
CA PRO A 260 -11.54 23.01 -8.42
C PRO A 260 -12.36 22.77 -7.13
N ALA A 261 -13.10 21.66 -7.05
CA ALA A 261 -13.97 21.33 -5.93
C ALA A 261 -13.31 20.44 -4.86
N VAL A 262 -12.09 19.95 -5.10
CA VAL A 262 -11.46 18.97 -4.20
C VAL A 262 -10.95 19.61 -2.90
N SER A 263 -11.30 19.00 -1.77
CA SER A 263 -10.71 19.35 -0.46
C SER A 263 -9.48 18.49 -0.19
N THR A 264 -8.33 19.11 0.04
CA THR A 264 -7.06 18.41 0.35
C THR A 264 -6.73 18.47 1.85
N GLY A 265 -6.35 17.33 2.42
CA GLY A 265 -5.90 17.20 3.80
C GLY A 265 -4.45 17.64 4.03
N GLU A 266 -4.07 17.74 5.30
CA GLU A 266 -2.76 18.28 5.69
C GLU A 266 -1.57 17.54 5.08
N GLY A 267 -0.64 18.32 4.51
CA GLY A 267 0.60 17.79 3.94
C GLY A 267 0.37 16.85 2.76
N CYS A 268 -0.78 16.94 2.07
CA CYS A 268 -1.16 16.08 0.95
C CYS A 268 -0.01 15.87 -0.05
N PHE A 269 0.69 16.94 -0.43
CA PHE A 269 1.81 16.91 -1.38
C PHE A 269 3.16 17.23 -0.72
N MET A 270 3.27 17.07 0.61
CA MET A 270 4.51 17.40 1.34
C MET A 270 5.67 16.55 0.82
N GLY A 271 6.78 17.18 0.42
CA GLY A 271 7.95 16.48 -0.12
C GLY A 271 7.86 16.16 -1.62
N CYS A 272 6.86 16.65 -2.35
CA CYS A 272 6.83 16.61 -3.82
C CYS A 272 7.78 17.67 -4.40
N ILE A 273 9.09 17.47 -4.26
CA ILE A 273 10.11 18.46 -4.62
C ILE A 273 10.08 18.83 -6.11
N ALA A 274 9.91 17.85 -7.01
CA ALA A 274 9.87 18.10 -8.45
C ALA A 274 8.64 18.92 -8.88
N LEU A 275 7.53 18.81 -8.14
CA LEU A 275 6.31 19.56 -8.40
C LEU A 275 6.54 21.04 -8.08
N ILE A 276 7.21 21.32 -6.96
CA ILE A 276 7.56 22.68 -6.53
C ILE A 276 8.49 23.34 -7.54
N THR A 277 9.49 22.61 -8.04
CA THR A 277 10.41 23.13 -9.07
C THR A 277 9.68 23.43 -10.37
N ALA A 278 8.90 22.47 -10.90
CA ALA A 278 8.16 22.63 -12.15
C ALA A 278 7.14 23.78 -12.12
N ALA A 279 6.61 24.05 -10.93
CA ALA A 279 5.70 25.13 -10.63
C ALA A 279 6.35 26.53 -10.63
N ALA A 280 7.53 26.64 -10.01
CA ALA A 280 8.29 27.89 -9.92
C ALA A 280 8.67 28.41 -11.32
N ASP A 281 9.00 27.51 -12.24
CA ASP A 281 9.34 27.86 -13.62
C ASP A 281 8.14 28.38 -14.45
N LYS A 282 6.91 28.19 -13.97
CA LYS A 282 5.67 28.51 -14.71
C LYS A 282 4.78 29.56 -14.04
N ASN A 283 5.20 30.13 -12.91
CA ASN A 283 4.47 31.19 -12.19
C ASN A 283 2.98 30.82 -11.93
N MET A 284 2.72 29.57 -11.53
CA MET A 284 1.36 29.03 -11.39
C MET A 284 0.69 29.42 -10.05
N PRO A 285 -0.57 29.94 -10.04
CA PRO A 285 -1.27 30.35 -8.82
C PRO A 285 -1.56 29.21 -7.82
N THR A 286 -1.78 27.99 -8.31
CA THR A 286 -2.10 26.79 -7.49
C THR A 286 -0.95 26.32 -6.61
N VAL A 287 0.24 26.87 -6.82
CA VAL A 287 1.48 26.50 -6.13
C VAL A 287 1.58 27.19 -4.78
N GLU A 288 1.04 28.41 -4.66
CA GLU A 288 0.97 29.10 -3.38
C GLU A 288 0.12 28.33 -2.37
N ASP A 289 -0.92 27.62 -2.80
CA ASP A 289 -1.74 26.75 -1.95
C ASP A 289 -1.02 25.45 -1.55
N LEU A 290 -0.26 24.86 -2.49
CA LEU A 290 0.63 23.71 -2.22
C LEU A 290 1.77 24.07 -1.26
N LEU A 291 2.27 25.31 -1.32
CA LEU A 291 3.30 25.86 -0.42
C LEU A 291 2.71 26.43 0.88
N HIS A 292 1.47 26.95 0.89
CA HIS A 292 0.82 27.54 2.08
C HIS A 292 0.63 26.53 3.21
N TYR A 293 0.56 25.23 2.89
CA TYR A 293 0.54 24.19 3.91
C TYR A 293 1.84 24.09 4.73
N ARG A 294 2.98 24.63 4.24
CA ARG A 294 4.21 24.80 5.04
C ARG A 294 4.17 26.02 5.97
N TRP A 295 3.28 26.99 5.75
CA TRP A 295 3.37 28.34 6.35
C TRP A 295 2.60 28.54 7.66
N HIS A 296 1.60 27.71 7.96
CA HIS A 296 0.69 27.95 9.08
C HIS A 296 1.25 27.69 10.49
N ARG A 297 2.56 27.42 10.67
CA ARG A 297 3.16 27.23 12.01
C ARG A 297 4.03 28.37 12.53
N ASN A 298 4.25 29.47 11.81
CA ASN A 298 5.00 30.59 12.40
C ASN A 298 4.65 31.96 11.79
N VAL A 299 3.64 32.63 12.36
CA VAL A 299 3.18 33.97 11.95
C VAL A 299 4.33 34.99 11.95
N ALA A 300 5.30 34.84 12.86
CA ALA A 300 6.47 35.73 12.94
C ALA A 300 7.48 35.56 11.78
N VAL A 301 7.53 34.39 11.15
CA VAL A 301 8.39 34.13 9.98
C VAL A 301 7.72 34.63 8.70
N LYS A 302 6.39 34.47 8.59
CA LYS A 302 5.58 35.02 7.48
C LYS A 302 5.73 36.53 7.34
N GLU A 303 5.70 37.28 8.45
CA GLU A 303 5.89 38.73 8.42
C GLU A 303 7.32 39.15 8.06
N ARG A 304 8.33 38.36 8.46
CA ARG A 304 9.76 38.65 8.19
C ARG A 304 10.19 38.30 6.77
N VAL A 305 9.63 37.26 6.17
CA VAL A 305 9.88 36.88 4.76
C VAL A 305 9.10 37.77 3.80
N ASN A 306 7.87 38.17 4.13
CA ASN A 306 7.14 39.17 3.34
C ASN A 306 7.83 40.54 3.35
N ALA A 307 8.50 40.90 4.45
CA ALA A 307 9.35 42.10 4.50
C ALA A 307 10.61 41.98 3.61
N LEU A 308 11.09 40.76 3.34
CA LEU A 308 12.20 40.49 2.41
C LEU A 308 11.73 40.48 0.94
N LEU A 309 10.55 39.96 0.63
CA LEU A 309 10.01 39.91 -0.74
C LEU A 309 9.47 41.27 -1.25
N CYS A 310 9.04 42.15 -0.35
CA CYS A 310 8.69 43.55 -0.71
C CYS A 310 9.90 44.40 -1.18
N LEU A 311 11.13 43.89 -1.13
CA LEU A 311 12.34 44.56 -1.62
C LEU A 311 12.63 44.28 -3.11
N GLU A 312 11.93 43.35 -3.78
CA GLU A 312 12.22 42.97 -5.17
C GLU A 312 11.14 43.37 -6.20
N GLY A 313 10.02 44.02 -5.79
CA GLY A 313 8.91 44.38 -6.68
C GLY A 313 8.53 45.87 -6.64
N SER A 314 8.45 46.48 -7.82
CA SER A 314 8.01 47.86 -8.08
C SER A 314 6.64 48.20 -7.46
N TRP A 315 6.57 49.32 -6.75
CA TRP A 315 5.35 49.88 -6.15
C TRP A 315 4.74 50.93 -7.07
N ASP A 316 3.89 50.51 -8.02
CA ASP A 316 2.98 51.42 -8.71
C ASP A 316 1.57 50.79 -8.72
N HIS A 317 0.65 51.37 -7.94
CA HIS A 317 -0.78 51.04 -7.76
C HIS A 317 -1.17 50.28 -6.47
N VAL A 318 -1.01 50.91 -5.30
CA VAL A 318 -1.99 50.76 -4.18
C VAL A 318 -2.07 52.06 -3.38
N GLU A 319 -2.63 53.11 -3.98
CA GLU A 319 -3.06 54.32 -3.26
C GLU A 319 -4.51 54.10 -2.83
N ASN A 320 -4.71 53.42 -1.69
CA ASN A 320 -5.90 53.47 -0.80
C ASN A 320 -6.04 52.14 -0.04
N GLN A 321 -5.47 52.06 1.18
CA GLN A 321 -6.05 51.38 2.35
C GLN A 321 -5.34 51.85 3.65
N PRO A 322 -6.01 51.85 4.83
CA PRO A 322 -5.55 52.59 6.00
C PRO A 322 -4.64 51.77 6.93
N LYS A 323 -3.57 52.42 7.39
CA LYS A 323 -2.74 52.13 8.59
C LYS A 323 -2.03 50.76 8.63
N ARG A 324 -0.80 50.69 8.10
CA ARG A 324 0.25 49.80 8.63
C ARG A 324 1.27 50.62 9.42
N LYS A 325 1.60 50.14 10.62
CA LYS A 325 2.58 50.76 11.52
C LYS A 325 3.95 50.78 10.84
N LYS A 326 4.55 51.97 10.78
CA LYS A 326 5.97 52.17 10.49
C LYS A 326 6.78 51.35 11.50
N ILE A 327 7.64 50.44 11.03
CA ILE A 327 8.70 49.87 11.87
C ILE A 327 9.84 50.90 11.84
N GLU A 328 10.11 51.55 12.96
CA GLU A 328 11.25 52.47 13.09
C GLU A 328 12.56 51.69 12.94
N GLY A 329 13.46 52.18 12.07
CA GLY A 329 14.85 51.70 11.98
C GLY A 329 15.32 51.14 10.62
N VAL A 330 14.54 51.23 9.54
CA VAL A 330 15.01 50.82 8.19
C VAL A 330 15.07 52.03 7.28
N GLU A 331 16.24 52.65 7.20
CA GLU A 331 16.58 53.65 6.19
C GLU A 331 17.29 52.96 5.00
N ALA A 332 16.63 52.96 3.83
CA ALA A 332 17.16 52.67 2.49
C ALA A 332 17.68 51.22 2.19
N PRO A 333 17.67 50.78 0.90
CA PRO A 333 17.91 49.37 0.55
C PRO A 333 19.39 48.98 0.61
N LEU A 334 19.69 47.86 1.30
CA LEU A 334 20.99 47.20 1.35
C LEU A 334 21.16 46.26 0.14
N LYS A 335 22.35 46.23 -0.46
CA LYS A 335 22.67 45.31 -1.57
C LYS A 335 22.79 43.86 -1.05
N ALA A 336 22.35 42.90 -1.88
CA ALA A 336 22.24 41.46 -1.57
C ALA A 336 23.51 40.81 -0.96
N THR A 337 24.69 41.39 -1.16
CA THR A 337 25.95 40.91 -0.61
C THR A 337 26.09 41.11 0.90
N GLU A 338 25.36 42.05 1.52
CA GLU A 338 25.47 42.37 2.95
C GLU A 338 24.46 41.62 3.84
N ALA A 339 23.44 40.97 3.23
CA ALA A 339 22.46 40.15 3.96
C ALA A 339 23.09 38.88 4.57
N ARG A 340 24.19 38.40 3.98
CA ARG A 340 24.87 37.16 4.37
C ARG A 340 25.58 37.25 5.72
N GLU A 341 25.97 38.45 6.16
CA GLU A 341 26.66 38.67 7.44
C GLU A 341 25.71 38.99 8.61
N LYS A 342 24.45 39.39 8.33
CA LYS A 342 23.50 39.84 9.36
C LYS A 342 22.48 38.79 9.79
N ILE A 343 22.40 37.63 9.12
CA ILE A 343 21.53 36.52 9.54
C ILE A 343 22.30 35.64 10.52
N PRO A 344 21.84 35.47 11.79
CA PRO A 344 22.52 34.64 12.78
C PRO A 344 22.73 33.22 12.24
N LYS A 345 23.94 32.67 12.40
CA LYS A 345 24.31 31.32 11.89
C LYS A 345 23.35 30.21 12.32
N VAL A 346 22.64 30.39 13.45
CA VAL A 346 21.60 29.48 13.93
C VAL A 346 20.41 29.39 12.97
N LEU A 347 19.97 30.52 12.41
CA LEU A 347 18.86 30.57 11.46
C LEU A 347 19.20 29.90 10.13
N TRP A 348 20.46 30.00 9.67
CA TRP A 348 20.90 29.31 8.46
C TRP A 348 20.94 27.79 8.62
N ARG A 349 21.25 27.31 9.83
CA ARG A 349 21.23 25.88 10.15
C ARG A 349 19.79 25.34 10.18
N GLU A 350 18.85 26.11 10.74
CA GLU A 350 17.41 25.78 10.73
C GLU A 350 16.81 25.83 9.31
N ILE A 351 17.28 26.72 8.44
CA ILE A 351 16.86 26.78 7.03
C ILE A 351 17.37 25.57 6.24
N LEU A 352 18.59 25.10 6.49
CA LEU A 352 19.17 23.93 5.81
C LEU A 352 18.63 22.59 6.33
N GLU A 353 18.16 22.52 7.57
CA GLU A 353 17.48 21.33 8.11
C GLU A 353 16.04 21.16 7.56
N TYR A 354 15.49 22.17 6.87
CA TYR A 354 14.11 22.22 6.37
C TYR A 354 13.96 22.37 4.84
N LEU A 355 15.06 22.49 4.10
CA LEU A 355 15.11 22.43 2.63
C LEU A 355 15.35 21.00 2.16
#